data_AF-A0A9R0BNE8-F1
#
_entry.id   AF-A0A9R0BNE8-F1
#
_cell.length_a   1.000
_cell.length_b   1.000
_cell.length_c   1.000
_cell.angle_alpha   90.00
_cell.angle_beta   90.00
_cell.angle_gamma   90.00
#
_symmetry.space_group_name_H-M   'P 1'
#
loop_
_entity.id
_entity.type
_entity.pdbx_description
1 polymer ?
#
loop_
_entity_poly.entity_id
_entity_poly.type
_entity_poly.pdbx_seq_one_letter_code
_entity_poly.pdbx_strand_id
1 'polypeptide(L)'
;MEGKVKKAFPGGNTSQGSYSFFDYIIPENVKRVFCLKGGPGVGKSSLMKKIYKEFLHRGYDIDLYHCPSDPSSLDGLVIKKLGVVLMDATAPHTMDPKLPGALDEIINLGDYWNTEELEKNKQEISVYDKDISNSFKRAFKFLKSAEPIFRDIEEKYSDCMDYGKVNLVTEEFIKRLFDGVKSTGNLKREKHLFGSAITPVGCLDYTENILKDVKKVYYLDGEIGTGKTTLLNKVYKKATEKGLNVEVYHYPLIPEKIETVLLTDLDIGITISTTFKEEDTIDLNQFLNREKLLKYEEDIKFDEKVLDDLICWAVLNLKRAKSKHDIIESYYSPNMRFDEVGKLRDKLIKRILKYEENL
;
A
#
# COMPACT_ATOMS: atom_id res chain seq x y z
N MET A 1 -3.37 27.37 -5.34
CA MET A 1 -4.26 26.21 -5.19
C MET A 1 -3.62 25.28 -4.17
N GLU A 2 -4.42 24.67 -3.30
CA GLU A 2 -3.91 23.64 -2.37
C GLU A 2 -3.43 22.42 -3.17
N GLY A 3 -2.38 21.74 -2.71
CA GLY A 3 -1.82 20.59 -3.40
C GLY A 3 -2.76 19.39 -3.39
N LYS A 4 -2.40 18.33 -4.12
CA LYS A 4 -3.15 17.07 -4.14
C LYS A 4 -2.54 16.03 -3.22
N VAL A 5 -3.39 15.13 -2.69
CA VAL A 5 -2.98 14.00 -1.87
C VAL A 5 -3.37 12.69 -2.54
N LYS A 6 -2.38 11.82 -2.75
CA LYS A 6 -2.59 10.42 -3.08
C LYS A 6 -2.18 9.55 -1.88
N LYS A 7 -3.02 8.57 -1.56
CA LYS A 7 -2.86 7.63 -0.45
C LYS A 7 -2.63 6.23 -1.00
N ALA A 8 -1.74 5.49 -0.37
CA ALA A 8 -1.52 4.08 -0.66
C ALA A 8 -0.92 3.40 0.56
N PHE A 9 -0.69 2.09 0.47
CA PHE A 9 0.05 1.34 1.46
C PHE A 9 1.38 0.84 0.86
N PRO A 10 2.52 1.11 1.50
CA PRO A 10 3.85 0.65 1.05
C PRO A 10 4.15 -0.78 1.53
N GLY A 11 3.25 -1.38 2.31
CA GLY A 11 3.32 -2.75 2.78
C GLY A 11 1.94 -3.25 3.17
N GLY A 12 1.82 -4.56 3.44
CA GLY A 12 0.54 -5.20 3.72
C GLY A 12 0.65 -6.35 4.72
N ASN A 13 -0.46 -6.65 5.39
CA ASN A 13 -0.64 -7.90 6.14
C ASN A 13 -1.21 -8.94 5.18
N THR A 14 -0.38 -9.92 4.78
CA THR A 14 -0.67 -10.83 3.65
C THR A 14 -0.61 -12.30 4.07
N SER A 15 -0.96 -13.23 3.18
CA SER A 15 -0.76 -14.67 3.39
C SER A 15 0.71 -15.07 3.59
N GLN A 16 1.62 -14.24 3.09
CA GLN A 16 3.07 -14.40 3.21
C GLN A 16 3.65 -13.69 4.47
N GLY A 17 2.78 -13.17 5.34
CA GLY A 17 3.15 -12.35 6.48
C GLY A 17 3.19 -10.86 6.15
N SER A 18 4.04 -10.11 6.84
CA SER A 18 4.28 -8.70 6.52
C SER A 18 5.01 -8.59 5.19
N TYR A 19 4.34 -8.05 4.17
CA TYR A 19 4.92 -7.87 2.84
C TYR A 19 5.29 -6.39 2.62
N SER A 20 6.42 -6.12 1.98
CA SER A 20 6.97 -4.77 1.86
C SER A 20 7.23 -4.39 0.40
N PHE A 21 6.72 -3.23 0.01
CA PHE A 21 7.05 -2.50 -1.21
C PHE A 21 7.75 -1.15 -0.89
N PHE A 22 8.36 -1.00 0.29
CA PHE A 22 8.97 0.27 0.74
C PHE A 22 10.05 0.80 -0.20
N ASP A 23 10.76 -0.07 -0.93
CA ASP A 23 11.75 0.38 -1.90
C ASP A 23 11.14 1.22 -3.05
N TYR A 24 9.84 1.08 -3.32
CA TYR A 24 9.13 1.78 -4.38
C TYR A 24 8.63 3.17 -3.98
N ILE A 25 8.68 3.55 -2.70
CA ILE A 25 8.23 4.89 -2.28
C ILE A 25 9.31 5.97 -2.49
N ILE A 26 10.56 5.58 -2.71
CA ILE A 26 11.66 6.50 -3.02
C ILE A 26 11.69 6.71 -4.54
N PRO A 27 11.39 7.92 -5.04
CA PRO A 27 11.39 8.20 -6.48
C PRO A 27 12.82 8.26 -7.04
N GLU A 28 12.99 8.05 -8.35
CA GLU A 28 14.31 8.08 -9.01
C GLU A 28 15.02 9.44 -8.87
N ASN A 29 14.26 10.54 -8.85
CA ASN A 29 14.76 11.91 -8.73
C ASN A 29 14.83 12.40 -7.27
N VAL A 30 14.96 11.49 -6.31
CA VAL A 30 15.04 11.82 -4.89
C VAL A 30 16.25 12.73 -4.60
N LYS A 31 16.00 13.81 -3.86
CA LYS A 31 17.01 14.78 -3.41
C LYS A 31 17.35 14.62 -1.92
N ARG A 32 16.41 14.09 -1.11
CA ARG A 32 16.64 13.82 0.31
C ARG A 32 15.69 12.76 0.86
N VAL A 33 16.20 11.90 1.73
CA VAL A 33 15.40 10.96 2.51
C VAL A 33 15.67 11.18 4.01
N PHE A 34 14.61 11.36 4.78
CA PHE A 34 14.65 11.40 6.24
C PHE A 34 14.04 10.11 6.80
N CYS A 35 14.89 9.28 7.39
CA CYS A 35 14.53 8.03 8.06
C CYS A 35 14.24 8.31 9.53
N LEU A 36 12.96 8.34 9.90
CA LEU A 36 12.54 8.54 11.28
C LEU A 36 12.75 7.25 12.07
N LYS A 37 13.55 7.29 13.14
CA LYS A 37 13.74 6.16 14.08
C LYS A 37 13.24 6.55 15.47
N GLY A 38 12.74 5.56 16.21
CA GLY A 38 12.25 5.73 17.58
C GLY A 38 11.20 4.70 17.97
N GLY A 39 10.82 4.68 19.23
CA GLY A 39 9.83 3.74 19.79
C GLY A 39 8.38 3.98 19.32
N PRO A 40 7.44 3.13 19.74
CA PRO A 40 6.00 3.35 19.53
C PRO A 40 5.55 4.63 20.24
N GLY A 41 4.54 5.34 19.71
CA GLY A 41 3.99 6.55 20.35
C GLY A 41 4.90 7.80 20.40
N VAL A 42 6.15 7.74 19.90
CA VAL A 42 7.11 8.87 19.96
C VAL A 42 6.80 10.03 18.98
N GLY A 43 5.68 9.95 18.27
CA GLY A 43 5.20 11.03 17.40
C GLY A 43 5.74 11.02 15.97
N LYS A 44 6.28 9.89 15.46
CA LYS A 44 6.74 9.73 14.05
C LYS A 44 5.67 10.15 13.04
N SER A 45 4.50 9.51 13.10
CA SER A 45 3.36 9.83 12.24
C SER A 45 2.84 11.25 12.46
N SER A 46 2.75 11.71 13.70
CA SER A 46 2.33 13.08 14.03
C SER A 46 3.27 14.14 13.44
N LEU A 47 4.58 13.88 13.44
CA LEU A 47 5.60 14.71 12.81
C LEU A 47 5.38 14.77 11.29
N MET A 48 5.26 13.61 10.63
CA MET A 48 4.97 13.53 9.19
C MET A 48 3.66 14.23 8.83
N LYS A 49 2.60 14.04 9.63
CA LYS A 49 1.30 14.69 9.44
C LYS A 49 1.38 16.20 9.46
N LYS A 50 2.11 16.76 10.42
CA LYS A 50 2.31 18.21 10.52
C LYS A 50 3.14 18.75 9.36
N ILE A 51 4.18 18.02 8.95
CA ILE A 51 5.03 18.40 7.81
C ILE A 51 4.22 18.37 6.51
N TYR A 52 3.50 17.29 6.19
CA TYR A 52 2.78 17.26 4.91
C TYR A 52 1.70 18.34 4.83
N LYS A 53 1.00 18.64 5.94
CA LYS A 53 -0.05 19.68 5.95
C LYS A 53 0.52 21.05 5.57
N GLU A 54 1.72 21.37 6.05
CA GLU A 54 2.43 22.60 5.67
C GLU A 54 2.71 22.65 4.17
N PHE A 55 3.25 21.57 3.59
CA PHE A 55 3.58 21.54 2.17
C PHE A 55 2.35 21.44 1.27
N LEU A 56 1.30 20.76 1.72
CA LEU A 56 0.02 20.70 1.03
C LEU A 56 -0.61 22.10 0.92
N HIS A 57 -0.61 22.87 2.03
CA HIS A 57 -1.10 24.24 2.06
C HIS A 57 -0.30 25.17 1.12
N ARG A 58 1.00 24.89 0.96
CA ARG A 58 1.89 25.58 -0.01
C ARG A 58 1.67 25.17 -1.47
N GLY A 59 0.76 24.24 -1.75
CA GLY A 59 0.43 23.82 -3.12
C GLY A 59 1.26 22.65 -3.64
N TYR A 60 1.99 21.93 -2.77
CA TYR A 60 2.76 20.76 -3.19
C TYR A 60 1.90 19.49 -3.22
N ASP A 61 2.07 18.70 -4.27
CA ASP A 61 1.49 17.35 -4.33
C ASP A 61 2.24 16.37 -3.43
N ILE A 62 1.45 15.59 -2.70
CA ILE A 62 1.89 14.69 -1.64
C ILE A 62 1.47 13.25 -1.94
N ASP A 63 2.40 12.30 -1.84
CA ASP A 63 2.03 10.90 -1.60
C ASP A 63 2.11 10.60 -0.09
N LEU A 64 1.02 10.06 0.46
CA LEU A 64 0.91 9.60 1.83
C LEU A 64 0.84 8.08 1.86
N TYR A 65 1.74 7.47 2.62
CA TYR A 65 1.82 6.03 2.77
C TYR A 65 1.36 5.65 4.18
N HIS A 66 0.23 4.97 4.26
CA HIS A 66 -0.40 4.58 5.51
C HIS A 66 0.16 3.25 6.03
N CYS A 67 0.16 3.10 7.35
CA CYS A 67 0.55 1.83 7.98
C CYS A 67 -0.62 0.83 7.91
N PRO A 68 -0.43 -0.40 7.39
CA PRO A 68 -1.50 -1.40 7.37
C PRO A 68 -1.86 -1.89 8.79
N SER A 69 -0.95 -1.76 9.76
CA SER A 69 -1.13 -2.17 11.15
C SER A 69 -1.68 -1.07 12.05
N ASP A 70 -1.58 0.19 11.62
CA ASP A 70 -2.30 1.32 12.20
C ASP A 70 -2.71 2.29 11.07
N PRO A 71 -3.93 2.16 10.52
CA PRO A 71 -4.35 2.99 9.40
C PRO A 71 -4.39 4.49 9.69
N SER A 72 -4.44 4.87 10.97
CA SER A 72 -4.34 6.27 11.35
C SER A 72 -2.89 6.78 11.29
N SER A 73 -1.91 5.88 11.37
CA SER A 73 -0.49 6.19 11.28
C SER A 73 0.00 6.31 9.83
N LEU A 74 1.16 6.94 9.66
CA LEU A 74 1.86 7.07 8.38
C LEU A 74 3.19 6.34 8.50
N ASP A 75 3.52 5.56 7.48
CA ASP A 75 4.82 4.93 7.29
C ASP A 75 5.71 5.74 6.33
N GLY A 76 5.11 6.61 5.52
CA GLY A 76 5.86 7.42 4.57
C GLY A 76 5.12 8.64 4.05
N LEU A 77 5.91 9.59 3.56
CA LEU A 77 5.49 10.86 3.00
C LEU A 77 6.48 11.22 1.88
N VAL A 78 5.96 11.54 0.69
CA VAL A 78 6.76 12.07 -0.42
C VAL A 78 6.21 13.43 -0.84
N ILE A 79 7.07 14.44 -0.82
CA ILE A 79 6.79 15.77 -1.37
C ILE A 79 7.33 15.80 -2.80
N LYS A 80 6.47 15.47 -3.77
CA LYS A 80 6.88 15.04 -5.13
C LYS A 80 7.81 16.01 -5.82
N LYS A 81 7.38 17.27 -5.94
CA LYS A 81 8.13 18.31 -6.67
C LYS A 81 9.50 18.56 -6.03
N LEU A 82 9.61 18.46 -4.71
CA LEU A 82 10.88 18.66 -3.99
C LEU A 82 11.80 17.44 -4.03
N GLY A 83 11.30 16.26 -4.43
CA GLY A 83 12.05 15.01 -4.35
C GLY A 83 12.45 14.66 -2.91
N VAL A 84 11.63 15.04 -1.93
CA VAL A 84 11.90 14.80 -0.51
C VAL A 84 11.01 13.70 0.02
N VAL A 85 11.62 12.74 0.72
CA VAL A 85 10.94 11.60 1.35
C VAL A 85 11.14 11.64 2.85
N LEU A 86 10.08 11.41 3.61
CA LEU A 86 10.13 11.09 5.03
C LEU A 86 9.54 9.69 5.19
N MET A 87 10.19 8.83 5.95
CA MET A 87 9.72 7.45 6.17
C MET A 87 9.97 6.99 7.59
N ASP A 88 9.08 6.14 8.08
CA ASP A 88 9.29 5.38 9.29
C ASP A 88 10.27 4.24 9.00
N ALA A 89 11.45 4.29 9.63
CA ALA A 89 12.53 3.32 9.45
C ALA A 89 12.67 2.41 10.68
N THR A 90 11.57 2.15 11.38
CA THR A 90 11.50 1.27 12.57
C THR A 90 10.96 -0.10 12.20
N ALA A 91 11.28 -1.13 12.98
CA ALA A 91 10.80 -2.49 12.72
C ALA A 91 9.26 -2.52 12.65
N PRO A 92 8.66 -3.25 11.69
CA PRO A 92 9.28 -4.18 10.74
C PRO A 92 9.84 -3.52 9.46
N HIS A 93 9.71 -2.20 9.30
CA HIS A 93 10.11 -1.41 8.13
C HIS A 93 11.57 -0.93 8.21
N THR A 94 12.50 -1.77 8.68
CA THR A 94 13.91 -1.38 8.83
C THR A 94 14.54 -1.11 7.46
N MET A 95 14.61 0.17 7.10
CA MET A 95 15.35 0.68 5.95
C MET A 95 16.60 1.37 6.48
N ASP A 96 17.75 0.77 6.20
CA ASP A 96 19.02 1.42 6.50
C ASP A 96 19.36 2.44 5.39
N PRO A 97 19.88 3.62 5.76
CA PRO A 97 20.42 4.60 4.83
C PRO A 97 21.33 3.94 3.78
N LYS A 98 20.99 4.06 2.49
CA LYS A 98 21.79 3.52 1.38
C LYS A 98 22.99 4.44 1.07
N LEU A 99 22.80 5.75 1.21
CA LEU A 99 23.79 6.81 1.04
C LEU A 99 23.74 7.80 2.23
N PRO A 100 24.18 7.38 3.44
CA PRO A 100 24.13 8.20 4.64
C PRO A 100 24.84 9.54 4.47
N GLY A 101 24.21 10.63 4.92
CA GLY A 101 24.76 11.99 4.86
C GLY A 101 24.59 12.66 3.49
N ALA A 102 24.87 11.94 2.41
CA ALA A 102 24.73 12.41 1.04
C ALA A 102 23.24 12.52 0.63
N LEU A 103 22.47 11.45 0.81
CA LEU A 103 21.04 11.39 0.45
C LEU A 103 20.16 11.11 1.68
N ASP A 104 20.59 10.16 2.50
CA ASP A 104 19.78 9.63 3.59
C ASP A 104 20.22 10.18 4.93
N GLU A 105 19.26 10.39 5.84
CA GLU A 105 19.53 10.86 7.18
C GLU A 105 18.61 10.22 8.20
N ILE A 106 19.19 9.78 9.31
CA ILE A 106 18.44 9.30 10.46
C ILE A 106 18.00 10.49 11.31
N ILE A 107 16.71 10.59 11.54
CA ILE A 107 16.11 11.47 12.54
C ILE A 107 15.72 10.61 13.73
N ASN A 108 16.53 10.65 14.79
CA ASN A 108 16.29 9.87 16.00
C ASN A 108 15.34 10.60 16.95
N LEU A 109 14.11 10.12 17.05
CA LEU A 109 13.14 10.61 18.03
C LEU A 109 13.35 10.04 19.43
N GLY A 110 14.19 9.00 19.57
CA GLY A 110 14.60 8.47 20.88
C GLY A 110 15.39 9.47 21.71
N ASP A 111 15.98 10.49 21.11
CA ASP A 111 16.72 11.54 21.82
C ASP A 111 15.81 12.42 22.69
N TYR A 112 14.47 12.33 22.52
CA TYR A 112 13.48 13.22 23.15
C TYR A 112 12.63 12.56 24.23
N TRP A 113 12.88 11.31 24.62
CA TRP A 113 12.17 10.68 25.74
C TRP A 113 12.93 10.75 27.07
N ASN A 114 12.23 10.45 28.16
CA ASN A 114 12.84 10.18 29.46
C ASN A 114 13.08 8.66 29.63
N THR A 115 14.34 8.25 29.51
CA THR A 115 14.72 6.83 29.62
C THR A 115 14.44 6.26 31.01
N GLU A 116 14.70 7.01 32.08
CA GLU A 116 14.53 6.52 33.46
C GLU A 116 13.06 6.17 33.76
N GLU A 117 12.10 6.96 33.25
CA GLU A 117 10.67 6.67 33.43
C GLU A 117 10.20 5.48 32.59
N LEU A 118 10.77 5.27 31.41
CA LEU A 118 10.47 4.10 30.58
C LEU A 118 11.02 2.81 31.18
N GLU A 119 12.20 2.87 31.78
CA GLU A 119 12.83 1.71 32.44
C GLU A 119 11.99 1.17 33.60
N LYS A 120 11.27 2.04 34.32
CA LYS A 120 10.33 1.63 35.38
C LYS A 120 9.21 0.71 34.88
N ASN A 121 8.83 0.83 33.61
CA ASN A 121 7.74 0.07 32.99
C ASN A 121 8.25 -1.00 32.01
N LYS A 122 9.56 -1.32 32.05
CA LYS A 122 10.21 -2.22 31.09
C LYS A 122 9.55 -3.61 31.04
N GLN A 123 9.15 -4.14 32.18
CA GLN A 123 8.57 -5.49 32.25
C GLN A 123 7.19 -5.52 31.58
N GLU A 124 6.34 -4.55 31.89
CA GLU A 124 5.00 -4.38 31.32
C GLU A 124 5.09 -4.16 29.81
N ILE A 125 5.96 -3.24 29.36
CA ILE A 125 6.22 -2.99 27.93
C ILE A 125 6.64 -4.28 27.23
N SER A 126 7.56 -5.05 27.82
CA SER A 126 8.02 -6.31 27.24
C SER A 126 6.92 -7.37 27.16
N VAL A 127 6.00 -7.43 28.14
CA VAL A 127 4.85 -8.34 28.12
C VAL A 127 3.90 -7.98 26.97
N TYR A 128 3.54 -6.69 26.85
CA TYR A 128 2.67 -6.25 25.76
C TYR A 128 3.32 -6.43 24.39
N ASP A 129 4.63 -6.22 24.25
CA ASP A 129 5.36 -6.44 23.00
C ASP A 129 5.29 -7.92 22.57
N LYS A 130 5.50 -8.85 23.51
CA LYS A 130 5.33 -10.28 23.27
C LYS A 130 3.89 -10.61 22.83
N ASP A 131 2.90 -9.99 23.46
CA ASP A 131 1.49 -10.21 23.14
C ASP A 131 1.06 -9.61 21.79
N ILE A 132 1.68 -8.51 21.37
CA ILE A 132 1.56 -7.94 20.02
C ILE A 132 2.12 -8.94 19.00
N SER A 133 3.36 -9.41 19.22
CA SER A 133 4.00 -10.42 18.38
C SER A 133 3.14 -11.67 18.22
N ASN A 134 2.57 -12.17 19.32
CA ASN A 134 1.67 -13.32 19.30
C ASN A 134 0.37 -13.07 18.52
N SER A 135 -0.19 -11.86 18.62
CA SER A 135 -1.39 -11.47 17.89
C SER A 135 -1.11 -11.41 16.37
N PHE A 136 0.01 -10.80 15.95
CA PHE A 136 0.44 -10.81 14.54
C PHE A 136 0.70 -12.23 14.02
N LYS A 137 1.42 -13.07 14.78
CA LYS A 137 1.64 -14.48 14.41
C LYS A 137 0.31 -15.20 14.17
N ARG A 138 -0.71 -14.93 14.98
CA ARG A 138 -2.04 -15.52 14.82
C ARG A 138 -2.77 -14.95 13.61
N ALA A 139 -2.71 -13.64 13.37
CA ALA A 139 -3.27 -13.00 12.18
C ALA A 139 -2.67 -13.60 10.89
N PHE A 140 -1.34 -13.69 10.81
CA PHE A 140 -0.65 -14.26 9.65
C PHE A 140 -0.94 -15.75 9.44
N LYS A 141 -1.20 -16.53 10.50
CA LYS A 141 -1.68 -17.92 10.34
C LYS A 141 -3.04 -17.96 9.63
N PHE A 142 -3.98 -17.11 10.01
CA PHE A 142 -5.29 -17.04 9.36
C PHE A 142 -5.18 -16.55 7.91
N LEU A 143 -4.37 -15.52 7.63
CA LEU A 143 -4.12 -15.06 6.26
C LEU A 143 -3.45 -16.14 5.40
N LYS A 144 -2.47 -16.86 5.97
CA LYS A 144 -1.83 -17.99 5.29
C LYS A 144 -2.81 -19.14 5.00
N SER A 145 -3.78 -19.37 5.89
CA SER A 145 -4.85 -20.35 5.67
C SER A 145 -5.90 -19.88 4.68
N ALA A 146 -6.11 -18.57 4.54
CA ALA A 146 -7.06 -18.00 3.58
C ALA A 146 -6.59 -18.17 2.13
N GLU A 147 -5.27 -18.10 1.86
CA GLU A 147 -4.74 -18.27 0.50
C GLU A 147 -5.16 -19.58 -0.18
N PRO A 148 -4.98 -20.79 0.38
CA PRO A 148 -5.39 -22.02 -0.30
C PRO A 148 -6.90 -22.07 -0.59
N ILE A 149 -7.74 -21.51 0.28
CA ILE A 149 -9.19 -21.43 0.04
C ILE A 149 -9.49 -20.48 -1.12
N PHE A 150 -8.82 -19.31 -1.16
CA PHE A 150 -8.87 -18.41 -2.32
C PHE A 150 -8.45 -19.13 -3.61
N ARG A 151 -7.37 -19.93 -3.56
CA ARG A 151 -6.86 -20.66 -4.73
C ARG A 151 -7.83 -21.74 -5.21
N ASP A 152 -8.55 -22.37 -4.29
CA ASP A 152 -9.57 -23.36 -4.64
C ASP A 152 -10.75 -22.72 -5.38
N ILE A 153 -11.22 -21.55 -4.91
CA ILE A 153 -12.21 -20.74 -5.64
C ILE A 153 -11.66 -20.36 -7.04
N GLU A 154 -10.41 -19.90 -7.10
CA GLU A 154 -9.74 -19.56 -8.36
C GLU A 154 -9.66 -20.74 -9.32
N GLU A 155 -9.34 -21.94 -8.84
CA GLU A 155 -9.26 -23.15 -9.65
C GLU A 155 -10.62 -23.49 -10.26
N LYS A 156 -11.68 -23.49 -9.45
CA LYS A 156 -13.06 -23.79 -9.91
C LYS A 156 -13.55 -22.83 -11.00
N TYR A 157 -13.32 -21.53 -10.82
CA TYR A 157 -13.65 -20.55 -11.86
C TYR A 157 -12.75 -20.68 -13.09
N SER A 158 -11.43 -20.85 -12.89
CA SER A 158 -10.47 -21.03 -13.98
C SER A 158 -10.83 -22.21 -14.87
N ASP A 159 -11.30 -23.28 -14.26
CA ASP A 159 -11.76 -24.47 -14.95
C ASP A 159 -12.95 -24.20 -15.88
N CYS A 160 -13.75 -23.19 -15.58
CA CYS A 160 -14.92 -22.79 -16.35
C CYS A 160 -14.61 -21.72 -17.41
N MET A 161 -13.39 -21.16 -17.44
CA MET A 161 -13.04 -20.04 -18.30
C MET A 161 -12.61 -20.47 -19.71
N ASP A 162 -13.12 -19.76 -20.73
CA ASP A 162 -12.54 -19.75 -22.07
C ASP A 162 -11.39 -18.72 -22.14
N TYR A 163 -10.19 -19.14 -21.71
CA TYR A 163 -9.01 -18.28 -21.74
C TYR A 163 -8.56 -17.89 -23.14
N GLY A 164 -8.97 -18.65 -24.18
CA GLY A 164 -8.73 -18.28 -25.57
C GLY A 164 -9.42 -16.95 -25.91
N LYS A 165 -10.70 -16.83 -25.55
CA LYS A 165 -11.46 -15.59 -25.74
C LYS A 165 -10.98 -14.45 -24.84
N VAL A 166 -10.62 -14.74 -23.59
CA VAL A 166 -10.01 -13.73 -22.71
C VAL A 166 -8.73 -13.15 -23.33
N ASN A 167 -7.90 -13.99 -23.94
CA ASN A 167 -6.69 -13.53 -24.64
C ASN A 167 -7.01 -12.62 -25.82
N LEU A 168 -8.02 -12.96 -26.64
CA LEU A 168 -8.44 -12.12 -27.77
C LEU A 168 -8.88 -10.72 -27.31
N VAL A 169 -9.76 -10.64 -26.31
CA VAL A 169 -10.20 -9.34 -25.76
C VAL A 169 -9.05 -8.59 -25.11
N THR A 170 -8.15 -9.28 -24.43
CA THR A 170 -6.96 -8.66 -23.83
C THR A 170 -6.06 -8.03 -24.91
N GLU A 171 -5.82 -8.73 -26.01
CA GLU A 171 -5.00 -8.23 -27.13
C GLU A 171 -5.64 -7.04 -27.82
N GLU A 172 -6.96 -7.10 -28.07
CA GLU A 172 -7.72 -5.98 -28.64
C GLU A 172 -7.69 -4.77 -27.71
N PHE A 173 -7.90 -4.99 -26.40
CA PHE A 173 -7.85 -3.92 -25.41
C PHE A 173 -6.48 -3.26 -25.37
N ILE A 174 -5.39 -4.03 -25.31
CA ILE A 174 -4.02 -3.50 -25.33
C ILE A 174 -3.74 -2.74 -26.62
N LYS A 175 -4.17 -3.27 -27.78
CA LYS A 175 -4.00 -2.60 -29.07
C LYS A 175 -4.69 -1.24 -29.08
N ARG A 176 -5.94 -1.17 -28.62
CA ARG A 176 -6.71 0.08 -28.52
C ARG A 176 -6.08 1.05 -27.51
N LEU A 177 -5.69 0.55 -26.35
CA LEU A 177 -5.14 1.34 -25.25
C LEU A 177 -3.85 2.07 -25.64
N PHE A 178 -3.00 1.43 -26.44
CA PHE A 178 -1.73 1.98 -26.89
C PHE A 178 -1.73 2.43 -28.36
N ASP A 179 -2.89 2.60 -28.98
CA ASP A 179 -2.98 3.13 -30.34
C ASP A 179 -2.40 4.54 -30.39
N GLY A 180 -1.57 4.82 -31.40
CA GLY A 180 -0.82 6.09 -31.51
C GLY A 180 0.29 6.32 -30.47
N VAL A 181 0.45 5.47 -29.45
CA VAL A 181 1.49 5.61 -28.44
C VAL A 181 2.83 5.09 -28.96
N LYS A 182 3.77 6.00 -29.24
CA LYS A 182 5.12 5.65 -29.69
C LYS A 182 5.98 5.15 -28.53
N SER A 183 6.84 4.18 -28.80
CA SER A 183 7.86 3.76 -27.83
C SER A 183 8.91 4.85 -27.69
N THR A 184 9.33 5.13 -26.45
CA THR A 184 10.39 6.11 -26.18
C THR A 184 11.80 5.57 -26.45
N GLY A 185 11.92 4.25 -26.68
CA GLY A 185 13.21 3.56 -26.82
C GLY A 185 13.88 3.21 -25.49
N ASN A 186 13.28 3.62 -24.36
CA ASN A 186 13.77 3.35 -23.02
C ASN A 186 12.79 2.45 -22.26
N LEU A 187 13.31 1.50 -21.50
CA LEU A 187 12.51 0.73 -20.55
C LEU A 187 12.27 1.57 -19.29
N LYS A 188 11.04 1.59 -18.78
CA LYS A 188 10.71 2.19 -17.48
C LYS A 188 10.50 1.12 -16.41
N ARG A 189 10.85 1.44 -15.17
CA ARG A 189 10.58 0.59 -14.01
C ARG A 189 9.20 0.89 -13.44
N GLU A 190 8.42 -0.16 -13.21
CA GLU A 190 7.14 -0.09 -12.53
C GLU A 190 7.27 0.19 -11.03
N LYS A 191 6.30 0.93 -10.48
CA LYS A 191 6.20 1.21 -9.05
C LYS A 191 5.13 0.31 -8.43
N HIS A 192 5.53 -0.61 -7.56
CA HIS A 192 4.61 -1.51 -6.88
C HIS A 192 4.19 -0.98 -5.52
N LEU A 193 2.89 -1.06 -5.21
CA LEU A 193 2.29 -0.67 -3.94
C LEU A 193 1.06 -1.55 -3.66
N PHE A 194 0.41 -1.33 -2.52
CA PHE A 194 -0.95 -1.82 -2.27
C PHE A 194 -1.94 -0.66 -2.33
N GLY A 195 -3.04 -0.83 -3.07
CA GLY A 195 -4.14 0.13 -3.16
C GLY A 195 -5.14 -0.06 -2.03
N SER A 196 -5.27 -1.29 -1.56
CA SER A 196 -6.07 -1.71 -0.42
C SER A 196 -5.23 -2.47 0.60
N ALA A 197 -5.71 -2.62 1.84
CA ALA A 197 -5.00 -3.35 2.89
C ALA A 197 -5.96 -4.06 3.87
N ILE A 198 -5.55 -5.21 4.39
CA ILE A 198 -6.19 -5.88 5.52
C ILE A 198 -5.65 -5.27 6.81
N THR A 199 -6.52 -4.60 7.59
CA THR A 199 -6.13 -3.76 8.73
C THR A 199 -6.92 -4.09 10.00
N PRO A 200 -6.52 -3.58 11.18
CA PRO A 200 -7.30 -3.68 12.42
C PRO A 200 -8.74 -3.16 12.37
N VAL A 201 -9.08 -2.31 11.39
CA VAL A 201 -10.42 -1.73 11.22
C VAL A 201 -11.19 -2.37 10.05
N GLY A 202 -10.69 -3.49 9.52
CA GLY A 202 -11.22 -4.15 8.32
C GLY A 202 -10.37 -3.90 7.09
N CYS A 203 -10.90 -4.24 5.92
CA CYS A 203 -10.27 -3.93 4.65
C CYS A 203 -10.47 -2.46 4.32
N LEU A 204 -9.38 -1.74 4.07
CA LEU A 204 -9.41 -0.35 3.60
C LEU A 204 -8.99 -0.31 2.14
N ASP A 205 -9.70 0.47 1.33
CA ASP A 205 -9.41 0.66 -0.10
C ASP A 205 -9.18 2.15 -0.38
N TYR A 206 -8.03 2.49 -0.95
CA TYR A 206 -7.69 3.84 -1.40
C TYR A 206 -7.78 4.01 -2.93
N THR A 207 -8.29 3.03 -3.67
CA THR A 207 -8.36 3.07 -5.13
C THR A 207 -9.12 4.31 -5.64
N GLU A 208 -10.22 4.69 -4.98
CA GLU A 208 -10.93 5.94 -5.29
C GLU A 208 -10.03 7.17 -5.18
N ASN A 209 -9.22 7.25 -4.12
CA ASN A 209 -8.28 8.36 -3.94
C ASN A 209 -7.11 8.29 -4.93
N ILE A 210 -6.62 7.09 -5.26
CA ILE A 210 -5.55 6.87 -6.24
C ILE A 210 -5.97 7.33 -7.63
N LEU A 211 -7.22 7.05 -8.01
CA LEU A 211 -7.74 7.31 -9.36
C LEU A 211 -8.59 8.59 -9.46
N LYS A 212 -8.76 9.37 -8.38
CA LYS A 212 -9.72 10.50 -8.35
C LYS A 212 -9.53 11.54 -9.46
N ASP A 213 -8.28 11.77 -9.87
CA ASP A 213 -7.88 12.79 -10.84
C ASP A 213 -7.54 12.18 -12.20
N VAL A 214 -7.76 10.88 -12.37
CA VAL A 214 -7.40 10.15 -13.58
C VAL A 214 -8.47 10.38 -14.64
N LYS A 215 -8.07 10.78 -15.85
CA LYS A 215 -9.01 11.16 -16.92
C LYS A 215 -9.88 10.00 -17.40
N LYS A 216 -9.33 8.79 -17.44
CA LYS A 216 -10.07 7.61 -17.89
C LYS A 216 -9.83 6.42 -16.98
N VAL A 217 -10.90 5.83 -16.48
CA VAL A 217 -10.84 4.59 -15.72
C VAL A 217 -11.56 3.49 -16.50
N TYR A 218 -10.96 2.30 -16.54
CA TYR A 218 -11.59 1.07 -17.00
C TYR A 218 -11.84 0.17 -15.80
N TYR A 219 -13.09 -0.27 -15.65
CA TYR A 219 -13.45 -1.28 -14.66
C TYR A 219 -13.29 -2.67 -15.27
N LEU A 220 -12.57 -3.54 -14.57
CA LEU A 220 -12.31 -4.90 -14.99
C LEU A 220 -13.20 -5.84 -14.17
N ASP A 221 -14.36 -6.16 -14.71
CA ASP A 221 -15.34 -7.02 -14.06
C ASP A 221 -14.98 -8.49 -14.26
N GLY A 222 -15.22 -9.30 -13.23
CA GLY A 222 -14.86 -10.70 -13.27
C GLY A 222 -14.79 -11.32 -11.88
N GLU A 223 -15.17 -12.59 -11.77
CA GLU A 223 -14.97 -13.37 -10.55
C GLU A 223 -13.49 -13.70 -10.30
N ILE A 224 -13.18 -14.23 -9.13
CA ILE A 224 -11.85 -14.79 -8.83
C ILE A 224 -11.50 -15.83 -9.91
N GLY A 225 -10.26 -15.80 -10.44
CA GLY A 225 -9.84 -16.75 -11.48
C GLY A 225 -10.26 -16.42 -12.92
N THR A 226 -10.95 -15.31 -13.20
CA THR A 226 -11.35 -14.95 -14.59
C THR A 226 -10.22 -14.38 -15.46
N GLY A 227 -8.98 -14.34 -14.98
CA GLY A 227 -7.82 -13.82 -15.72
C GLY A 227 -7.53 -12.33 -15.52
N LYS A 228 -8.20 -11.66 -14.57
CA LYS A 228 -8.01 -10.21 -14.28
C LYS A 228 -6.55 -9.83 -14.08
N THR A 229 -5.84 -10.54 -13.19
CA THR A 229 -4.41 -10.33 -12.93
C THR A 229 -3.56 -10.56 -14.19
N THR A 230 -3.88 -11.53 -15.03
CA THR A 230 -3.15 -11.78 -16.28
C THR A 230 -3.31 -10.64 -17.28
N LEU A 231 -4.51 -10.10 -17.43
CA LEU A 231 -4.78 -8.94 -18.28
C LEU A 231 -3.99 -7.73 -17.77
N LEU A 232 -4.11 -7.39 -16.48
CA LEU A 232 -3.38 -6.27 -15.86
C LEU A 232 -1.86 -6.43 -16.02
N ASN A 233 -1.33 -7.64 -15.85
CA ASN A 233 0.07 -7.96 -16.10
C ASN A 233 0.52 -7.66 -17.53
N LYS A 234 -0.25 -8.09 -18.54
CA LYS A 234 0.06 -7.82 -19.94
C LYS A 234 0.03 -6.32 -20.24
N VAL A 235 -0.91 -5.58 -19.63
CA VAL A 235 -1.03 -4.13 -19.83
C VAL A 235 0.18 -3.39 -19.27
N TYR A 236 0.54 -3.56 -17.99
CA TYR A 236 1.63 -2.77 -17.44
C TYR A 236 2.98 -3.15 -18.06
N LYS A 237 3.20 -4.42 -18.40
CA LYS A 237 4.41 -4.85 -19.13
C LYS A 237 4.51 -4.15 -20.49
N LYS A 238 3.38 -4.04 -21.20
CA LYS A 238 3.38 -3.34 -22.49
C LYS A 238 3.66 -1.85 -22.35
N ALA A 239 3.15 -1.23 -21.29
CA ALA A 239 3.43 0.16 -20.98
C ALA A 239 4.91 0.40 -20.64
N THR A 240 5.52 -0.45 -19.80
CA THR A 240 6.94 -0.33 -19.44
C THR A 240 7.85 -0.55 -20.64
N GLU A 241 7.54 -1.52 -21.53
CA GLU A 241 8.22 -1.70 -22.83
C GLU A 241 8.16 -0.47 -23.74
N LYS A 242 7.06 0.29 -23.67
CA LYS A 242 6.91 1.57 -24.39
C LYS A 242 7.63 2.73 -23.69
N GLY A 243 8.16 2.50 -22.49
CA GLY A 243 8.86 3.47 -21.67
C GLY A 243 7.94 4.45 -20.97
N LEU A 244 6.75 3.98 -20.57
CA LEU A 244 5.79 4.74 -19.79
C LEU A 244 5.94 4.45 -18.29
N ASN A 245 5.67 5.46 -17.46
CA ASN A 245 5.61 5.34 -16.01
C ASN A 245 4.32 4.62 -15.59
N VAL A 246 4.48 3.55 -14.80
CA VAL A 246 3.37 2.70 -14.35
C VAL A 246 3.42 2.50 -12.86
N GLU A 247 2.26 2.60 -12.21
CA GLU A 247 2.05 2.14 -10.85
C GLU A 247 1.15 0.90 -10.84
N VAL A 248 1.56 -0.12 -10.09
CA VAL A 248 0.87 -1.41 -9.98
C VAL A 248 0.48 -1.63 -8.52
N TYR A 249 -0.81 -1.79 -8.29
CA TYR A 249 -1.40 -1.96 -6.97
C TYR A 249 -1.87 -3.39 -6.79
N HIS A 250 -1.32 -4.06 -5.78
CA HIS A 250 -1.51 -5.49 -5.54
C HIS A 250 -2.66 -5.79 -4.57
N TYR A 251 -3.17 -7.01 -4.68
CA TYR A 251 -4.20 -7.57 -3.81
C TYR A 251 -3.61 -7.84 -2.42
N PRO A 252 -4.26 -7.37 -1.33
CA PRO A 252 -3.65 -7.38 -0.01
C PRO A 252 -3.49 -8.77 0.61
N LEU A 253 -4.27 -9.78 0.20
CA LEU A 253 -4.06 -11.14 0.70
C LEU A 253 -2.91 -11.85 -0.02
N ILE A 254 -2.84 -11.74 -1.35
CA ILE A 254 -1.91 -12.48 -2.21
C ILE A 254 -1.16 -11.45 -3.09
N PRO A 255 0.07 -11.06 -2.70
CA PRO A 255 0.83 -9.98 -3.35
C PRO A 255 1.15 -10.19 -4.84
N GLU A 256 1.06 -11.40 -5.36
CA GLU A 256 1.23 -11.67 -6.80
C GLU A 256 0.01 -11.26 -7.64
N LYS A 257 -1.14 -11.08 -6.99
CA LYS A 257 -2.38 -10.67 -7.66
C LYS A 257 -2.46 -9.16 -7.70
N ILE A 258 -3.01 -8.65 -8.80
CA ILE A 258 -3.08 -7.21 -9.08
C ILE A 258 -4.54 -6.79 -9.07
N GLU A 259 -4.82 -5.67 -8.39
CA GLU A 259 -6.14 -5.04 -8.33
C GLU A 259 -6.26 -3.83 -9.26
N THR A 260 -5.19 -3.03 -9.36
CA THR A 260 -5.20 -1.78 -10.13
C THR A 260 -3.86 -1.55 -10.85
N VAL A 261 -3.93 -1.07 -12.09
CA VAL A 261 -2.79 -0.54 -12.85
C VAL A 261 -3.09 0.90 -13.21
N LEU A 262 -2.16 1.81 -12.89
CA LEU A 262 -2.25 3.22 -13.26
C LEU A 262 -1.12 3.58 -14.24
N LEU A 263 -1.51 3.87 -15.47
CA LEU A 263 -0.63 4.36 -16.54
C LEU A 263 -0.53 5.88 -16.43
N THR A 264 0.39 6.36 -15.59
CA THR A 264 0.45 7.78 -15.21
C THR A 264 0.68 8.72 -16.40
N ASP A 265 1.50 8.34 -17.37
CA ASP A 265 1.76 9.16 -18.57
C ASP A 265 0.57 9.23 -19.53
N LEU A 266 -0.31 8.23 -19.51
CA LEU A 266 -1.52 8.20 -20.32
C LEU A 266 -2.74 8.75 -19.60
N ASP A 267 -2.64 8.94 -18.28
CA ASP A 267 -3.76 9.36 -17.44
C ASP A 267 -4.92 8.35 -17.47
N ILE A 268 -4.56 7.06 -17.44
CA ILE A 268 -5.50 5.93 -17.51
C ILE A 268 -5.32 4.98 -16.32
N GLY A 269 -6.41 4.66 -15.63
CA GLY A 269 -6.50 3.65 -14.59
C GLY A 269 -7.27 2.41 -15.08
N ILE A 270 -6.84 1.22 -14.67
CA ILE A 270 -7.57 -0.03 -14.91
C ILE A 270 -7.66 -0.73 -13.58
N THR A 271 -8.87 -1.00 -13.09
CA THR A 271 -9.08 -1.47 -11.72
C THR A 271 -10.20 -2.50 -11.62
N ILE A 272 -10.09 -3.39 -10.63
CA ILE A 272 -11.16 -4.30 -10.22
C ILE A 272 -12.00 -3.73 -9.06
N SER A 273 -11.69 -2.53 -8.55
CA SER A 273 -12.42 -1.94 -7.43
C SER A 273 -13.84 -1.59 -7.86
N THR A 274 -14.82 -2.13 -7.13
CA THR A 274 -16.25 -1.99 -7.43
C THR A 274 -16.77 -0.56 -7.30
N THR A 275 -15.99 0.35 -6.69
CA THR A 275 -16.26 1.80 -6.71
C THR A 275 -16.35 2.36 -8.13
N PHE A 276 -15.69 1.72 -9.11
CA PHE A 276 -15.66 2.16 -10.50
C PHE A 276 -16.56 1.35 -11.43
N LYS A 277 -17.50 0.55 -10.89
CA LYS A 277 -18.36 -0.34 -11.69
C LYS A 277 -19.22 0.35 -12.76
N GLU A 278 -19.43 1.66 -12.64
CA GLU A 278 -20.22 2.46 -13.59
C GLU A 278 -19.35 3.06 -14.72
N GLU A 279 -18.03 2.83 -14.70
CA GLU A 279 -17.08 3.24 -15.75
C GLU A 279 -17.06 2.25 -16.93
N ASP A 280 -16.24 2.53 -17.95
CA ASP A 280 -16.05 1.64 -19.10
C ASP A 280 -15.61 0.24 -18.63
N THR A 281 -16.50 -0.72 -18.81
CA THR A 281 -16.33 -2.06 -18.25
C THR A 281 -15.77 -3.04 -19.27
N ILE A 282 -14.79 -3.83 -18.84
CA ILE A 282 -14.30 -5.03 -19.52
C ILE A 282 -14.80 -6.21 -18.69
N ASP A 283 -15.90 -6.81 -19.11
CA ASP A 283 -16.47 -7.97 -18.42
C ASP A 283 -15.78 -9.27 -18.87
N LEU A 284 -15.04 -9.91 -17.96
CA LEU A 284 -14.44 -11.22 -18.22
C LEU A 284 -15.38 -12.40 -17.90
N ASN A 285 -16.44 -12.18 -17.11
CA ASN A 285 -17.43 -13.20 -16.78
C ASN A 285 -18.21 -13.68 -18.01
N GLN A 286 -18.29 -12.87 -19.07
CA GLN A 286 -18.91 -13.27 -20.33
C GLN A 286 -18.26 -14.51 -20.98
N PHE A 287 -17.04 -14.87 -20.56
CA PHE A 287 -16.29 -16.04 -21.05
C PHE A 287 -16.37 -17.25 -20.12
N LEU A 288 -17.20 -17.20 -19.08
CA LEU A 288 -17.48 -18.35 -18.20
C LEU A 288 -18.46 -19.33 -18.85
N ASN A 289 -18.10 -20.60 -18.87
CA ASN A 289 -19.03 -21.69 -19.14
C ASN A 289 -19.95 -21.90 -17.91
N ARG A 290 -21.16 -21.36 -17.97
CA ARG A 290 -22.14 -21.42 -16.89
C ARG A 290 -22.58 -22.86 -16.57
N GLU A 291 -22.69 -23.74 -17.56
CA GLU A 291 -23.06 -25.14 -17.34
C GLU A 291 -21.98 -25.91 -16.56
N LYS A 292 -20.70 -25.64 -16.83
CA LYS A 292 -19.60 -26.20 -16.04
C LYS A 292 -19.58 -25.63 -14.62
N LEU A 293 -19.86 -24.33 -14.48
CA LEU A 293 -19.85 -23.62 -13.19
C LEU A 293 -20.92 -24.13 -12.21
N LEU A 294 -22.09 -24.56 -12.70
CA LEU A 294 -23.15 -25.14 -11.86
C LEU A 294 -22.66 -26.34 -11.03
N LYS A 295 -21.63 -27.05 -11.48
CA LYS A 295 -21.04 -28.19 -10.75
C LYS A 295 -20.22 -27.78 -9.52
N TYR A 296 -19.80 -26.51 -9.46
CA TYR A 296 -18.93 -25.97 -8.43
C TYR A 296 -19.65 -24.97 -7.51
N GLU A 297 -20.92 -24.65 -7.77
CA GLU A 297 -21.61 -23.54 -7.11
C GLU A 297 -21.70 -23.73 -5.58
N GLU A 298 -21.98 -24.94 -5.11
CA GLU A 298 -22.04 -25.23 -3.66
C GLU A 298 -20.67 -25.14 -3.01
N ASP A 299 -19.62 -25.67 -3.67
CA ASP A 299 -18.25 -25.60 -3.16
C ASP A 299 -17.75 -24.16 -3.10
N ILE A 300 -17.96 -23.37 -4.17
CA ILE A 300 -17.57 -21.96 -4.21
C ILE A 300 -18.23 -21.19 -3.08
N LYS A 301 -19.55 -21.34 -2.88
CA LYS A 301 -20.27 -20.67 -1.78
C LYS A 301 -19.73 -21.06 -0.41
N PHE A 302 -19.36 -22.33 -0.23
CA PHE A 302 -18.76 -22.79 1.01
C PHE A 302 -17.37 -22.17 1.22
N ASP A 303 -16.53 -22.20 0.19
CA ASP A 303 -15.17 -21.66 0.24
C ASP A 303 -15.15 -20.15 0.46
N GLU A 304 -16.06 -19.40 -0.18
CA GLU A 304 -16.24 -17.96 0.03
C GLU A 304 -16.53 -17.66 1.51
N LYS A 305 -17.45 -18.41 2.11
CA LYS A 305 -17.76 -18.27 3.53
C LYS A 305 -16.54 -18.58 4.42
N VAL A 306 -15.81 -19.65 4.12
CA VAL A 306 -14.60 -20.03 4.87
C VAL A 306 -13.52 -18.95 4.72
N LEU A 307 -13.35 -18.42 3.51
CA LEU A 307 -12.41 -17.34 3.21
C LEU A 307 -12.74 -16.10 4.04
N ASP A 308 -14.00 -15.67 4.04
CA ASP A 308 -14.48 -14.52 4.81
C ASP A 308 -14.26 -14.71 6.31
N ASP A 309 -14.56 -15.90 6.85
CA ASP A 309 -14.33 -16.23 8.25
C ASP A 309 -12.83 -16.11 8.61
N LEU A 310 -11.94 -16.64 7.76
CA LEU A 310 -10.49 -16.56 7.97
C LEU A 310 -9.99 -15.12 7.93
N ILE A 311 -10.46 -14.30 6.99
CA ILE A 311 -10.14 -12.87 6.93
C ILE A 311 -10.64 -12.14 8.18
N CYS A 312 -11.88 -12.41 8.62
CA CYS A 312 -12.43 -11.83 9.85
C CYS A 312 -11.58 -12.18 11.08
N TRP A 313 -11.13 -13.44 11.20
CA TRP A 313 -10.24 -13.86 12.27
C TRP A 313 -8.85 -13.20 12.19
N ALA A 314 -8.33 -12.97 10.98
CA ALA A 314 -7.09 -12.21 10.80
C ALA A 314 -7.25 -10.76 11.29
N VAL A 315 -8.29 -10.05 10.82
CA VAL A 315 -8.63 -8.68 11.22
C VAL A 315 -8.81 -8.56 12.73
N LEU A 316 -9.50 -9.51 13.37
CA LEU A 316 -9.68 -9.52 14.83
C LEU A 316 -8.34 -9.61 15.57
N ASN A 317 -7.38 -10.41 15.07
CA ASN A 317 -6.07 -10.51 15.68
C ASN A 317 -5.18 -9.29 15.41
N LEU A 318 -5.31 -8.65 14.24
CA LEU A 318 -4.70 -7.34 13.98
C LEU A 318 -5.26 -6.27 14.94
N LYS A 319 -6.57 -6.29 15.19
CA LYS A 319 -7.22 -5.42 16.19
C LYS A 319 -6.68 -5.62 17.60
N ARG A 320 -6.48 -6.89 18.01
CA ARG A 320 -5.83 -7.22 19.29
C ARG A 320 -4.38 -6.75 19.37
N ALA A 321 -3.64 -6.83 18.27
CA ALA A 321 -2.27 -6.30 18.19
C ALA A 321 -2.28 -4.78 18.39
N LYS A 322 -3.12 -4.06 17.64
CA LYS A 322 -3.29 -2.61 17.74
C LYS A 322 -3.67 -2.18 19.16
N SER A 323 -4.66 -2.80 19.78
CA SER A 323 -5.09 -2.41 21.13
C SER A 323 -3.98 -2.53 22.18
N LYS A 324 -3.08 -3.51 22.04
CA LYS A 324 -1.92 -3.66 22.92
C LYS A 324 -0.81 -2.68 22.57
N HIS A 325 -0.63 -2.39 21.29
CA HIS A 325 0.28 -1.34 20.82
C HIS A 325 -0.12 0.01 21.39
N ASP A 326 -1.41 0.36 21.38
CA ASP A 326 -1.93 1.59 21.98
C ASP A 326 -1.64 1.67 23.50
N ILE A 327 -1.66 0.53 24.21
CA ILE A 327 -1.22 0.46 25.62
C ILE A 327 0.28 0.76 25.73
N ILE A 328 1.13 0.20 24.86
CA ILE A 328 2.56 0.54 24.85
C ILE A 328 2.75 2.04 24.60
N GLU A 329 2.04 2.63 23.64
CA GLU A 329 2.14 4.07 23.36
C GLU A 329 1.79 4.93 24.59
N SER A 330 0.87 4.47 25.44
CA SER A 330 0.52 5.17 26.68
C SER A 330 1.66 5.25 27.70
N TYR A 331 2.64 4.35 27.64
CA TYR A 331 3.88 4.46 28.43
C TYR A 331 4.89 5.42 27.79
N TYR A 332 4.97 5.48 26.46
CA TYR A 332 5.93 6.34 25.76
C TYR A 332 5.50 7.80 25.70
N SER A 333 4.25 8.06 25.31
CA SER A 333 3.77 9.41 25.00
C SER A 333 3.94 10.41 26.16
N PRO A 334 3.61 10.09 27.43
CA PRO A 334 3.79 11.03 28.55
C PRO A 334 5.26 11.36 28.84
N ASN A 335 6.18 10.49 28.40
CA ASN A 335 7.61 10.63 28.65
C ASN A 335 8.35 11.32 27.50
N MET A 336 7.63 11.82 26.49
CA MET A 336 8.19 12.56 25.36
C MET A 336 8.24 14.07 25.64
N ARG A 337 9.38 14.69 25.36
CA ARG A 337 9.53 16.16 25.30
C ARG A 337 9.00 16.69 23.97
N PHE A 338 7.68 16.69 23.79
CA PHE A 338 7.04 17.07 22.52
C PHE A 338 7.31 18.51 22.06
N ASP A 339 7.62 19.42 22.99
CA ASP A 339 8.03 20.79 22.63
C ASP A 339 9.36 20.79 21.85
N GLU A 340 10.31 19.93 22.23
CA GLU A 340 11.58 19.77 21.51
C GLU A 340 11.36 19.08 20.16
N VAL A 341 10.48 18.08 20.09
CA VAL A 341 10.05 17.48 18.82
C VAL A 341 9.39 18.53 17.90
N GLY A 342 8.66 19.49 18.47
CA GLY A 342 8.12 20.65 17.76
C GLY A 342 9.22 21.53 17.14
N LYS A 343 10.28 21.82 17.88
CA LYS A 343 11.45 22.55 17.36
C LYS A 343 12.17 21.77 16.25
N LEU A 344 12.29 20.44 16.40
CA LEU A 344 12.82 19.55 15.36
C LEU A 344 11.98 19.61 14.09
N ARG A 345 10.65 19.55 14.20
CA ARG A 345 9.72 19.72 13.07
C ARG A 345 10.02 21.01 12.31
N ASP A 346 10.11 22.13 13.01
CA ASP A 346 10.31 23.43 12.37
C ASP A 346 11.67 23.52 11.68
N LYS A 347 12.70 22.90 12.27
CA LYS A 347 14.01 22.72 11.63
C LYS A 347 13.90 21.87 10.37
N LEU A 348 13.16 20.77 10.39
CA LEU A 348 12.96 19.91 9.21
C LEU A 348 12.23 20.66 8.10
N ILE A 349 11.13 21.37 8.40
CA ILE A 349 10.41 22.19 7.41
C ILE A 349 11.35 23.19 6.74
N LYS A 350 12.14 23.96 7.52
CA LYS A 350 13.13 24.90 6.98
C LYS A 350 14.17 24.23 6.08
N ARG A 351 14.57 23.00 6.39
CA ARG A 351 15.53 22.24 5.56
C ARG A 351 14.91 21.73 4.28
N ILE A 352 13.66 21.27 4.34
CA ILE A 352 12.91 20.81 3.17
C ILE A 352 12.68 21.97 2.20
N LEU A 353 12.39 23.18 2.71
CA LEU A 353 12.23 24.38 1.89
C LEU A 353 13.48 24.76 1.08
N LYS A 354 14.69 24.36 1.48
CA LYS A 354 15.91 24.59 0.67
C LYS A 354 15.90 23.85 -0.67
N TYR A 355 15.08 22.81 -0.80
CA TYR A 355 14.91 22.10 -2.08
C TYR A 355 13.97 22.83 -3.04
N GLU A 356 13.21 23.83 -2.57
CA GLU A 356 12.40 24.73 -3.40
C GLU A 356 13.27 25.70 -4.19
N GLU A 357 14.37 26.19 -3.59
CA GLU A 357 15.35 27.09 -4.22
C GLU A 357 16.12 26.44 -5.37
N ASN A 358 16.03 25.12 -5.51
CA ASN A 358 16.69 24.29 -6.53
C ASN A 358 15.67 23.72 -7.55
N LEU A 359 14.50 24.36 -7.69
CA LEU A 359 13.49 24.10 -8.71
C LEU A 359 13.43 25.24 -9.70
#